data_AF-A0A7C1JMV9-F1
#
_entry.id   AF-A0A7C1JMV9-F1
#
_cell.length_a   1.000
_cell.length_b   1.000
_cell.length_c   1.000
_cell.angle_alpha   90.00
_cell.angle_beta   90.00
_cell.angle_gamma   90.00
#
_symmetry.space_group_name_H-M   'P 1'
#
loop_
_entity.id
_entity.type
_entity.pdbx_description
1 polymer ?
#
loop_
_entity_poly.entity_id
_entity_poly.type
_entity_poly.pdbx_seq_one_letter_code
_entity_poly.pdbx_strand_id
1 'polypeptide(L)'
;MTVDQRIRELVAHAYAHSPAIRKIMDEAGVTPSDVQSAADLQKIPVTPKDRLPELQRENPPFGGFLTVDPSDLPRIYISPGPIFDPQPLNDDPAILSPFRVLGFGKGDRVLNTFMYHLTPAGLLIDEALRALGATVIPSGPGNTELQIMMMTSLGATGYVGTPSFLAIILDKAAEMGIPKEAISIKKAMFSAEPYMPSQRARFEGEYGMVTTSAYGTADLGFIAYTKAGVTGFCVVGTHYVEIVDPETGSVVEPGNAGEIVVTTFKKSYPLIRFGTGDLGALAPQPDPNCEGEQQLLGLFGRSGDAIKVRGMFLHPNQVTAAMSRIPEVKHAQAVITREDNRDVVTVNVELQPDHAGADVSEAVKAYLQSMARLRVDNVVVVDSGVIDPTQRTVRDARKWE
;
A
#
# COMPACT_ATOMS: atom_id res chain seq x y z
N MET A 1 24.79 -7.23 -9.20
CA MET A 1 24.19 -8.57 -9.32
C MET A 1 22.90 -8.42 -10.10
N THR A 2 22.63 -9.27 -11.10
CA THR A 2 21.35 -9.22 -11.82
C THR A 2 20.20 -9.71 -10.93
N VAL A 3 18.94 -9.38 -11.28
CA VAL A 3 17.76 -9.87 -10.55
C VAL A 3 17.75 -11.39 -10.49
N ASP A 4 18.00 -12.07 -11.61
CA ASP A 4 18.03 -13.54 -11.65
C ASP A 4 19.12 -14.15 -10.75
N GLN A 5 20.29 -13.51 -10.66
CA GLN A 5 21.34 -13.94 -9.73
C GLN A 5 20.87 -13.82 -8.27
N ARG A 6 20.22 -12.70 -7.90
CA ARG A 6 19.66 -12.50 -6.55
C ARG A 6 18.58 -13.52 -6.22
N ILE A 7 17.72 -13.84 -7.18
CA ILE A 7 16.65 -14.84 -7.01
C ILE A 7 17.24 -16.23 -6.78
N ARG A 8 18.21 -16.67 -7.58
CA ARG A 8 18.88 -17.97 -7.39
C ARG A 8 19.52 -18.09 -6.01
N GLU A 9 20.25 -17.05 -5.58
CA GLU A 9 20.86 -17.04 -4.26
C GLU A 9 19.82 -17.07 -3.13
N LEU A 10 18.75 -16.28 -3.26
CA LEU A 10 17.68 -16.23 -2.27
C LEU A 10 16.98 -17.58 -2.14
N VAL A 11 16.58 -18.19 -3.26
CA VAL A 11 15.87 -19.47 -3.28
C VAL A 11 16.74 -20.58 -2.71
N ALA A 12 18.01 -20.66 -3.11
CA ALA A 12 18.94 -21.64 -2.55
C ALA A 12 19.13 -21.44 -1.03
N HIS A 13 19.30 -20.20 -0.58
CA HIS A 13 19.42 -19.87 0.84
C HIS A 13 18.15 -20.23 1.62
N ALA A 14 16.99 -19.82 1.12
CA ALA A 14 15.70 -20.03 1.77
C ALA A 14 15.34 -21.52 1.84
N TYR A 15 15.56 -22.27 0.77
CA TYR A 15 15.36 -23.72 0.78
C TYR A 15 16.27 -24.42 1.80
N ALA A 16 17.53 -23.98 1.92
CA ALA A 16 18.47 -24.56 2.88
C ALA A 16 18.18 -24.21 4.34
N HIS A 17 17.65 -23.01 4.62
CA HIS A 17 17.60 -22.49 6.00
C HIS A 17 16.20 -22.16 6.53
N SER A 18 15.17 -22.07 5.68
CA SER A 18 13.78 -21.85 6.09
C SER A 18 12.97 -23.15 5.94
N PRO A 19 12.56 -23.79 7.05
CA PRO A 19 11.64 -24.92 7.01
C PRO A 19 10.35 -24.66 6.25
N ALA A 20 9.80 -23.44 6.34
CA ALA A 20 8.58 -23.06 5.64
C ALA A 20 8.75 -23.06 4.12
N ILE A 21 9.79 -22.37 3.62
CA ILE A 21 10.06 -22.30 2.18
C ILE A 21 10.42 -23.68 1.63
N ARG A 22 11.21 -24.46 2.36
CA ARG A 22 11.51 -25.85 1.98
C ARG A 22 10.23 -26.68 1.83
N LYS A 23 9.33 -26.64 2.83
CA LYS A 23 8.04 -27.35 2.79
C LYS A 23 7.21 -26.93 1.58
N ILE A 24 7.04 -25.62 1.36
CA ILE A 24 6.27 -25.09 0.22
C ILE A 24 6.84 -25.58 -1.12
N MET A 25 8.17 -25.54 -1.28
CA MET A 25 8.83 -25.99 -2.50
C MET A 25 8.73 -27.50 -2.70
N ASP A 26 8.95 -28.29 -1.63
CA ASP A 26 8.87 -29.76 -1.68
C ASP A 26 7.44 -30.23 -2.01
N GLU A 27 6.40 -29.61 -1.42
CA GLU A 27 4.99 -29.89 -1.71
C GLU A 27 4.60 -29.55 -3.15
N ALA A 28 5.24 -28.53 -3.74
CA ALA A 28 5.07 -28.17 -5.14
C ALA A 28 5.94 -29.01 -6.09
N GLY A 29 6.81 -29.90 -5.57
CA GLY A 29 7.75 -30.67 -6.38
C GLY A 29 8.83 -29.82 -7.05
N VAL A 30 9.18 -28.67 -6.44
CA VAL A 30 10.14 -27.70 -6.97
C VAL A 30 11.44 -27.76 -6.17
N THR A 31 12.57 -27.81 -6.87
CA THR A 31 13.91 -27.72 -6.28
C THR A 31 14.56 -26.37 -6.57
N PRO A 32 15.60 -25.95 -5.83
CA PRO A 32 16.33 -24.71 -6.15
C PRO A 32 16.90 -24.68 -7.57
N SER A 33 17.27 -25.84 -8.14
CA SER A 33 17.73 -25.92 -9.53
C SER A 33 16.66 -25.58 -10.56
N ASP A 34 15.38 -25.69 -10.22
CA ASP A 34 14.28 -25.36 -11.13
C ASP A 34 14.03 -23.85 -11.24
N VAL A 35 14.62 -23.03 -10.35
CA VAL A 35 14.45 -21.58 -10.34
C VAL A 35 15.73 -20.91 -10.81
N GLN A 36 15.84 -20.62 -12.11
CA GLN A 36 17.03 -20.01 -12.71
C GLN A 36 16.86 -18.53 -13.03
N SER A 37 15.62 -18.05 -13.09
CA SER A 37 15.26 -16.69 -13.45
C SER A 37 14.04 -16.20 -12.67
N ALA A 38 13.74 -14.90 -12.78
CA ALA A 38 12.52 -14.35 -12.22
C ALA A 38 11.24 -15.00 -12.77
N ALA A 39 11.25 -15.43 -14.03
CA ALA A 39 10.12 -16.12 -14.64
C ALA A 39 9.86 -17.51 -14.03
N ASP A 40 10.86 -18.13 -13.39
CA ASP A 40 10.70 -19.44 -12.76
C ASP A 40 10.09 -19.35 -11.35
N LEU A 41 10.01 -18.15 -10.76
CA LEU A 41 9.37 -17.96 -9.45
C LEU A 41 7.94 -18.51 -9.45
N GLN A 42 7.22 -18.39 -10.57
CA GLN A 42 5.83 -18.88 -10.71
C GLN A 42 5.65 -20.38 -10.39
N LYS A 43 6.72 -21.18 -10.40
CA LYS A 43 6.70 -22.59 -9.99
C LYS A 43 6.45 -22.76 -8.49
N ILE A 44 6.86 -21.79 -7.69
CA ILE A 44 6.64 -21.76 -6.23
C ILE A 44 5.22 -21.21 -5.98
N PRO A 45 4.36 -21.86 -5.20
CA PRO A 45 3.04 -21.33 -4.86
C PRO A 45 3.10 -19.98 -4.14
N VAL A 46 2.10 -19.13 -4.36
CA VAL A 46 1.94 -17.89 -3.59
C VAL A 46 1.63 -18.25 -2.13
N THR A 47 2.27 -17.55 -1.20
CA THR A 47 1.93 -17.62 0.24
C THR A 47 1.09 -16.41 0.60
N PRO A 48 -0.23 -16.54 0.81
CA PRO A 48 -1.08 -15.43 1.20
C PRO A 48 -0.74 -14.94 2.61
N LYS A 49 -0.72 -13.62 2.83
CA LYS A 49 -0.44 -13.04 4.14
C LYS A 49 -1.42 -13.49 5.24
N ASP A 50 -2.69 -13.69 4.90
CA ASP A 50 -3.72 -14.12 5.85
C ASP A 50 -3.51 -15.55 6.40
N ARG A 51 -2.62 -16.34 5.77
CA ARG A 51 -2.18 -17.65 6.25
C ARG A 51 -1.11 -17.56 7.34
N LEU A 52 -0.44 -16.42 7.52
CA LEU A 52 0.63 -16.29 8.52
C LEU A 52 0.21 -16.68 9.95
N PRO A 53 -0.95 -16.27 10.49
CA PRO A 53 -1.37 -16.69 11.83
C PRO A 53 -1.51 -18.21 11.98
N GLU A 54 -1.89 -18.92 10.92
CA GLU A 54 -1.97 -20.39 10.93
C GLU A 54 -0.57 -21.00 10.86
N LEU A 55 0.26 -20.53 9.93
CA LEU A 55 1.64 -20.99 9.78
C LEU A 55 2.47 -20.78 11.05
N GLN A 56 2.31 -19.65 11.74
CA GLN A 56 2.98 -19.36 13.01
C GLN A 56 2.50 -20.25 14.16
N ARG A 57 1.25 -20.71 14.13
CA ARG A 57 0.75 -21.69 15.11
C ARG A 57 1.28 -23.09 14.82
N GLU A 58 1.37 -23.48 13.55
CA GLU A 58 1.93 -24.76 13.13
C GLU A 58 3.43 -24.86 13.41
N ASN A 59 4.18 -23.76 13.22
CA ASN A 59 5.62 -23.71 13.41
C ASN A 59 6.05 -22.42 14.14
N PRO A 60 5.91 -22.36 15.48
CA PRO A 60 6.16 -21.14 16.24
C PRO A 60 7.65 -20.76 16.31
N PRO A 61 7.96 -19.47 16.51
CA PRO A 61 7.02 -18.35 16.56
C PRO A 61 6.78 -17.67 15.21
N PHE A 62 7.64 -17.89 14.21
CA PHE A 62 7.63 -17.14 12.94
C PHE A 62 7.25 -17.98 11.71
N GLY A 63 6.53 -19.08 11.92
CA GLY A 63 6.02 -19.94 10.85
C GLY A 63 7.08 -20.77 10.13
N GLY A 64 8.33 -20.78 10.61
CA GLY A 64 9.47 -21.42 9.94
C GLY A 64 10.09 -20.59 8.81
N PHE A 65 9.73 -19.31 8.66
CA PHE A 65 10.29 -18.43 7.63
C PHE A 65 11.66 -17.85 8.03
N LEU A 66 11.88 -17.55 9.30
CA LEU A 66 13.14 -16.97 9.79
C LEU A 66 14.33 -17.92 9.58
N THR A 67 15.44 -17.40 9.05
CA THR A 67 16.67 -18.16 8.77
C THR A 67 17.86 -17.77 9.65
N VAL A 68 17.66 -16.79 10.53
CA VAL A 68 18.64 -16.36 11.55
C VAL A 68 18.18 -16.83 12.93
N ASP A 69 19.10 -16.84 13.90
CA ASP A 69 18.73 -17.14 15.28
C ASP A 69 17.76 -16.05 15.80
N PRO A 70 16.60 -16.41 16.37
CA PRO A 70 15.73 -15.46 17.05
C PRO A 70 16.44 -14.59 18.10
N SER A 71 17.53 -15.05 18.71
CA SER A 71 18.33 -14.26 19.67
C SER A 71 19.03 -13.05 19.03
N ASP A 72 19.22 -13.08 17.71
CA ASP A 72 19.86 -12.01 16.95
C ASP A 72 18.85 -10.93 16.52
N LEU A 73 17.55 -11.12 16.78
CA LEU A 73 16.51 -10.15 16.40
C LEU A 73 16.54 -8.92 17.32
N PRO A 74 16.74 -7.71 16.78
CA PRO A 74 16.55 -6.47 17.54
C PRO A 74 15.14 -6.33 18.09
N ARG A 75 14.11 -6.72 17.32
CA ARG A 75 12.70 -6.56 17.69
C ARG A 75 11.82 -7.65 17.10
N ILE A 76 10.72 -7.87 17.79
CA ILE A 76 9.57 -8.65 17.32
C ILE A 76 8.36 -7.74 17.45
N TYR A 77 7.65 -7.54 16.35
CA TYR A 77 6.41 -6.76 16.28
C TYR A 77 5.19 -7.69 16.32
N ILE A 78 4.04 -7.10 16.60
CA ILE A 78 2.74 -7.76 16.62
C ILE A 78 1.78 -6.95 15.76
N SER A 79 1.50 -7.46 14.56
CA SER A 79 0.49 -6.91 13.67
C SER A 79 -0.92 -7.44 13.99
N PRO A 80 -1.99 -6.73 13.57
CA PRO A 80 -3.36 -7.25 13.66
C PRO A 80 -3.49 -8.64 13.03
N GLY A 81 -4.36 -9.49 13.59
CA GLY A 81 -4.43 -10.91 13.21
C GLY A 81 -3.51 -11.80 14.06
N PRO A 82 -3.24 -11.39 15.30
CA PRO A 82 -1.99 -11.60 16.06
C PRO A 82 -0.83 -12.23 15.25
N ILE A 83 -0.28 -11.49 14.29
CA ILE A 83 0.90 -11.94 13.51
C ILE A 83 2.16 -11.43 14.19
N PHE A 84 3.12 -12.32 14.46
CA PHE A 84 4.45 -11.93 14.93
C PHE A 84 5.36 -11.59 13.76
N ASP A 85 5.77 -10.33 13.63
CA ASP A 85 6.67 -9.89 12.57
C ASP A 85 8.10 -9.77 13.12
N PRO A 86 9.01 -10.71 12.81
CA PRO A 86 10.40 -10.57 13.21
C PRO A 86 11.04 -9.42 12.44
N GLN A 87 11.84 -8.60 13.12
CA GLN A 87 12.62 -7.55 12.48
C GLN A 87 14.11 -7.86 12.61
N PRO A 88 14.71 -8.65 11.70
CA PRO A 88 16.15 -8.77 11.61
C PRO A 88 16.82 -7.43 11.29
N LEU A 89 18.11 -7.32 11.57
CA LEU A 89 18.92 -6.19 11.10
C LEU A 89 18.89 -6.11 9.57
N ASN A 90 18.78 -4.89 9.06
CA ASN A 90 18.79 -4.62 7.63
C ASN A 90 19.56 -3.33 7.35
N ASP A 91 20.71 -3.48 6.71
CA ASP A 91 21.63 -2.43 6.33
C ASP A 91 21.57 -2.09 4.83
N ASP A 92 20.65 -2.71 4.07
CA ASP A 92 20.51 -2.45 2.64
C ASP A 92 20.13 -0.97 2.42
N PRO A 93 20.99 -0.16 1.76
CA PRO A 93 20.75 1.25 1.58
C PRO A 93 19.50 1.54 0.75
N ALA A 94 18.98 0.61 -0.05
CA ALA A 94 17.78 0.82 -0.86
C ALA A 94 16.53 1.07 0.00
N ILE A 95 16.49 0.61 1.26
CA ILE A 95 15.34 0.91 2.15
C ILE A 95 15.19 2.39 2.47
N LEU A 96 16.26 3.18 2.26
CA LEU A 96 16.26 4.62 2.48
C LEU A 96 15.70 5.41 1.29
N SER A 97 15.43 4.75 0.15
CA SER A 97 14.98 5.42 -1.09
C SER A 97 13.73 6.31 -0.93
N PRO A 98 12.66 5.90 -0.21
CA PRO A 98 11.51 6.76 0.03
C PRO A 98 11.83 8.07 0.76
N PHE A 99 12.94 8.12 1.51
CA PHE A 99 13.36 9.32 2.24
C PHE A 99 14.39 10.14 1.47
N ARG A 100 15.30 9.46 0.75
CA ARG A 100 16.31 10.10 -0.09
C ARG A 100 15.70 10.91 -1.23
N VAL A 101 14.58 10.45 -1.80
CA VAL A 101 13.89 11.18 -2.87
C VAL A 101 13.39 12.57 -2.43
N LEU A 102 13.15 12.75 -1.12
CA LEU A 102 12.80 14.04 -0.53
C LEU A 102 14.01 14.86 -0.06
N GLY A 103 15.21 14.28 -0.13
CA GLY A 103 16.43 14.88 0.39
C GLY A 103 16.40 15.07 1.90
N PHE A 104 15.77 14.16 2.67
CA PHE A 104 15.89 14.18 4.13
C PHE A 104 17.35 14.00 4.56
N GLY A 105 17.80 14.76 5.56
CA GLY A 105 19.11 14.55 6.16
C GLY A 105 19.49 15.55 7.24
N LYS A 106 20.79 15.77 7.42
CA LYS A 106 21.33 16.67 8.45
C LYS A 106 20.70 18.06 8.40
N GLY A 107 20.19 18.51 9.53
CA GLY A 107 19.51 19.80 9.68
C GLY A 107 17.98 19.72 9.61
N ASP A 108 17.44 18.61 9.10
CA ASP A 108 16.00 18.38 9.16
C ASP A 108 15.55 18.01 10.58
N ARG A 109 14.37 18.51 10.96
CA ARG A 109 13.63 18.13 12.18
C ARG A 109 12.29 17.57 11.74
N VAL A 110 12.11 16.26 11.88
CA VAL A 110 11.03 15.53 11.23
C VAL A 110 10.02 15.05 12.25
N LEU A 111 8.79 15.55 12.16
CA LEU A 111 7.66 15.12 12.98
C LEU A 111 7.18 13.75 12.51
N ASN A 112 7.39 12.71 13.32
CA ASN A 112 6.95 11.35 13.03
C ASN A 112 5.74 10.97 13.87
N THR A 113 4.60 10.89 13.19
CA THR A 113 3.29 10.68 13.80
C THR A 113 2.82 9.22 13.78
N PHE A 114 3.65 8.29 13.30
CA PHE A 114 3.35 6.86 13.38
C PHE A 114 3.54 6.30 14.79
N MET A 115 2.83 5.22 15.10
CA MET A 115 2.93 4.52 16.38
C MET A 115 4.32 3.88 16.54
N TYR A 116 4.91 4.02 17.73
CA TYR A 116 6.26 3.52 18.07
C TYR A 116 6.29 2.16 18.77
N HIS A 117 5.12 1.54 18.92
CA HIS A 117 4.98 0.23 19.56
C HIS A 117 4.09 -0.68 18.72
N LEU A 118 4.20 -1.98 18.97
CA LEU A 118 3.49 -3.10 18.32
C LEU A 118 3.75 -3.25 16.83
N THR A 119 3.68 -2.19 16.02
CA THR A 119 3.87 -2.24 14.56
C THR A 119 5.18 -1.53 14.15
N PRO A 120 5.80 -1.92 13.02
CA PRO A 120 7.15 -1.46 12.69
C PRO A 120 7.23 0.00 12.21
N ALA A 121 6.14 0.60 11.72
CA ALA A 121 6.20 1.84 10.94
C ALA A 121 6.94 2.99 11.63
N GLY A 122 6.61 3.29 12.90
CA GLY A 122 7.22 4.41 13.62
C GLY A 122 8.74 4.26 13.75
N LEU A 123 9.20 3.10 14.23
CA LEU A 123 10.62 2.82 14.45
C LEU A 123 11.40 2.61 13.14
N LEU A 124 10.79 1.99 12.12
CA LEU A 124 11.42 1.80 10.81
C LEU A 124 11.68 3.14 10.12
N ILE A 125 10.72 4.06 10.18
CA ILE A 125 10.87 5.42 9.66
C ILE A 125 11.87 6.22 10.48
N ASP A 126 11.83 6.13 11.81
CA ASP A 126 12.79 6.77 12.72
C ASP A 126 14.23 6.35 12.40
N GLU A 127 14.47 5.04 12.25
CA GLU A 127 15.79 4.49 11.89
C GLU A 127 16.27 5.00 10.54
N ALA A 128 15.39 5.04 9.54
CA ALA A 128 15.73 5.53 8.21
C ALA A 128 16.10 7.03 8.21
N LEU A 129 15.33 7.85 8.93
CA LEU A 129 15.59 9.28 9.07
C LEU A 129 16.90 9.54 9.82
N ARG A 130 17.16 8.81 10.92
CA ARG A 130 18.42 8.91 11.66
C ARG A 130 19.62 8.45 10.85
N ALA A 131 19.47 7.40 10.03
CA ALA A 131 20.53 6.94 9.12
C ALA A 131 20.91 8.01 8.07
N LEU A 132 19.98 8.88 7.70
CA LEU A 132 20.22 10.04 6.83
C LEU A 132 20.74 11.28 7.59
N GLY A 133 20.79 11.24 8.92
CA GLY A 133 21.26 12.33 9.78
C GLY A 133 20.19 13.35 10.18
N ALA A 134 18.91 13.08 9.89
CA ALA A 134 17.81 13.93 10.34
C ALA A 134 17.56 13.77 11.85
N THR A 135 17.04 14.82 12.49
CA THR A 135 16.53 14.76 13.86
C THR A 135 15.07 14.34 13.83
N VAL A 136 14.72 13.25 14.51
CA VAL A 136 13.34 12.76 14.59
C VAL A 136 12.66 13.35 15.82
N ILE A 137 11.44 13.86 15.66
CA ILE A 137 10.53 14.21 16.75
C ILE A 137 9.52 13.05 16.82
N PRO A 138 9.69 12.10 17.77
CA PRO A 138 8.89 10.90 17.84
C PRO A 138 7.54 11.17 18.52
N SER A 139 6.67 11.89 17.83
CA SER A 139 5.43 12.39 18.43
C SER A 139 4.33 11.36 18.57
N GLY A 140 4.32 10.34 17.69
CA GLY A 140 3.23 9.37 17.63
C GLY A 140 1.91 9.98 17.16
N PRO A 141 0.83 9.17 17.12
CA PRO A 141 -0.45 9.59 16.59
C PRO A 141 -1.25 10.44 17.60
N GLY A 142 -2.21 11.21 17.09
CA GLY A 142 -3.18 11.95 17.91
C GLY A 142 -2.63 13.18 18.60
N ASN A 143 -3.43 13.74 19.51
CA ASN A 143 -3.18 14.99 20.23
C ASN A 143 -2.76 16.15 19.30
N THR A 144 -3.68 16.55 18.42
CA THR A 144 -3.43 17.54 17.36
C THR A 144 -2.83 18.84 17.88
N GLU A 145 -3.28 19.34 19.03
CA GLU A 145 -2.75 20.57 19.66
C GLU A 145 -1.28 20.41 20.09
N LEU A 146 -0.92 19.23 20.62
CA LEU A 146 0.47 18.90 20.92
C LEU A 146 1.31 18.79 19.64
N GLN A 147 0.78 18.18 18.57
CA GLN A 147 1.48 18.11 17.27
C GLN A 147 1.78 19.51 16.74
N ILE A 148 0.81 20.41 16.82
CA ILE A 148 0.96 21.82 16.41
C ILE A 148 2.00 22.53 17.26
N MET A 149 1.94 22.35 18.59
CA MET A 149 2.93 22.92 19.50
C MET A 149 4.34 22.45 19.15
N MET A 150 4.55 21.14 18.95
CA MET A 150 5.86 20.59 18.58
C MET A 150 6.31 21.07 17.21
N MET A 151 5.42 21.03 16.21
CA MET A 151 5.69 21.48 14.84
C MET A 151 6.18 22.92 14.80
N THR A 152 5.53 23.82 15.56
CA THR A 152 5.87 25.24 15.57
C THR A 152 7.06 25.55 16.50
N SER A 153 7.04 25.06 17.75
CA SER A 153 8.05 25.40 18.76
C SER A 153 9.41 24.77 18.47
N LEU A 154 9.44 23.58 17.87
CA LEU A 154 10.67 22.92 17.43
C LEU A 154 11.03 23.30 15.99
N GLY A 155 10.20 24.10 15.30
CA GLY A 155 10.39 24.47 13.90
C GLY A 155 10.58 23.25 13.00
N ALA A 156 9.67 22.28 13.05
CA ALA A 156 9.77 21.06 12.25
C ALA A 156 9.87 21.40 10.75
N THR A 157 10.80 20.76 10.04
CA THR A 157 11.05 20.95 8.60
C THR A 157 10.48 19.80 7.76
N GLY A 158 10.18 18.68 8.41
CA GLY A 158 9.66 17.48 7.78
C GLY A 158 8.48 16.86 8.53
N TYR A 159 7.63 16.14 7.80
CA TYR A 159 6.54 15.34 8.33
C TYR A 159 6.60 13.92 7.79
N VAL A 160 6.34 12.93 8.64
CA VAL A 160 6.06 11.55 8.24
C VAL A 160 4.83 11.03 8.99
N GLY A 161 3.86 10.50 8.25
CA GLY A 161 2.56 10.14 8.80
C GLY A 161 1.52 9.81 7.74
N THR A 162 0.25 9.81 8.12
CA THR A 162 -0.84 9.75 7.15
C THR A 162 -1.14 11.15 6.60
N PRO A 163 -1.54 11.28 5.32
CA PRO A 163 -1.92 12.57 4.74
C PRO A 163 -3.20 13.14 5.37
N SER A 164 -4.14 12.31 5.80
CA SER A 164 -5.35 12.70 6.54
C SER A 164 -5.00 13.39 7.86
N PHE A 165 -4.03 12.86 8.61
CA PHE A 165 -3.66 13.45 9.89
C PHE A 165 -2.89 14.76 9.72
N LEU A 166 -2.07 14.90 8.66
CA LEU A 166 -1.46 16.19 8.33
C LEU A 166 -2.53 17.23 8.00
N ALA A 167 -3.57 16.87 7.23
CA ALA A 167 -4.68 17.79 6.96
C ALA A 167 -5.35 18.26 8.26
N ILE A 168 -5.67 17.34 9.18
CA ILE A 168 -6.24 17.65 10.50
C ILE A 168 -5.35 18.61 11.31
N ILE A 169 -4.04 18.38 11.32
CA ILE A 169 -3.06 19.26 11.99
C ILE A 169 -3.09 20.66 11.39
N LEU A 170 -3.10 20.77 10.06
CA LEU A 170 -3.09 22.06 9.36
C LEU A 170 -4.43 22.82 9.54
N ASP A 171 -5.56 22.12 9.49
CA ASP A 171 -6.89 22.71 9.74
C ASP A 171 -6.97 23.25 11.16
N LYS A 172 -6.56 22.44 12.15
CA LYS A 172 -6.55 22.87 13.55
C LYS A 172 -5.57 24.01 13.82
N ALA A 173 -4.41 24.04 13.15
CA ALA A 173 -3.47 25.16 13.25
C ALA A 173 -4.11 26.47 12.76
N ALA A 174 -4.83 26.43 11.63
CA ALA A 174 -5.54 27.58 11.11
C ALA A 174 -6.66 28.04 12.07
N GLU A 175 -7.44 27.10 12.66
CA GLU A 175 -8.44 27.40 13.69
C GLU A 175 -7.83 28.09 14.93
N MET A 176 -6.61 27.71 15.29
CA MET A 176 -5.85 28.33 16.40
C MET A 176 -5.23 29.69 16.03
N GLY A 177 -5.47 30.19 14.82
CA GLY A 177 -4.93 31.46 14.34
C GLY A 177 -3.43 31.41 14.00
N ILE A 178 -2.86 30.21 13.81
CA ILE A 178 -1.45 30.06 13.42
C ILE A 178 -1.34 30.38 11.92
N PRO A 179 -0.57 31.41 11.55
CA PRO A 179 -0.40 31.77 10.16
C PRO A 179 0.34 30.66 9.42
N LYS A 180 -0.01 30.45 8.15
CA LYS A 180 0.61 29.42 7.29
C LYS A 180 2.12 29.57 7.18
N GLU A 181 2.60 30.81 7.25
CA GLU A 181 4.03 31.17 7.22
C GLU A 181 4.80 30.63 8.43
N ALA A 182 4.12 30.34 9.55
CA ALA A 182 4.73 29.69 10.70
C ALA A 182 4.90 28.17 10.51
N ILE A 183 4.27 27.58 9.49
CA ILE A 183 4.42 26.16 9.16
C ILE A 183 5.70 25.96 8.34
N SER A 184 6.74 25.49 9.02
CA SER A 184 8.09 25.29 8.44
C SER A 184 8.27 23.97 7.69
N ILE A 185 7.24 23.13 7.61
CA ILE A 185 7.29 21.83 6.93
C ILE A 185 7.49 22.04 5.42
N LYS A 186 8.57 21.48 4.88
CA LYS A 186 8.91 21.53 3.44
C LYS A 186 8.92 20.15 2.78
N LYS A 187 9.03 19.08 3.58
CA LYS A 187 9.11 17.69 3.10
C LYS A 187 8.06 16.86 3.82
N ALA A 188 7.29 16.07 3.08
CA ALA A 188 6.32 15.15 3.69
C ALA A 188 6.35 13.77 3.04
N MET A 189 6.51 12.73 3.85
CA MET A 189 6.33 11.34 3.41
C MET A 189 5.07 10.74 4.02
N PHE A 190 4.29 10.10 3.16
CA PHE A 190 3.00 9.52 3.48
C PHE A 190 3.02 8.00 3.39
N SER A 191 2.33 7.31 4.27
CA SER A 191 2.13 5.85 4.20
C SER A 191 0.84 5.46 4.92
N ALA A 192 0.51 4.17 4.94
CA ALA A 192 -0.68 3.57 5.57
C ALA A 192 -2.07 3.94 4.99
N GLU A 193 -2.18 4.94 4.11
CA GLU A 193 -3.42 5.24 3.38
C GLU A 193 -3.11 5.85 1.99
N PRO A 194 -4.08 5.86 1.05
CA PRO A 194 -3.89 6.49 -0.26
C PRO A 194 -3.66 8.00 -0.15
N TYR A 195 -2.72 8.50 -0.95
CA TYR A 195 -2.46 9.93 -1.08
C TYR A 195 -3.24 10.53 -2.25
N MET A 196 -4.31 11.27 -1.92
CA MET A 196 -5.31 11.70 -2.90
C MET A 196 -4.89 12.96 -3.68
N PRO A 197 -5.39 13.15 -4.93
CA PRO A 197 -5.12 14.36 -5.71
C PRO A 197 -5.47 15.68 -5.01
N SER A 198 -6.55 15.71 -4.22
CA SER A 198 -6.94 16.89 -3.44
C SER A 198 -5.94 17.24 -2.34
N GLN A 199 -5.43 16.23 -1.63
CA GLN A 199 -4.36 16.39 -0.64
C GLN A 199 -3.06 16.84 -1.32
N ARG A 200 -2.78 16.35 -2.54
CA ARG A 200 -1.65 16.81 -3.35
C ARG A 200 -1.74 18.28 -3.70
N ALA A 201 -2.87 18.72 -4.25
CA ALA A 201 -3.11 20.13 -4.57
C ALA A 201 -2.90 21.03 -3.34
N ARG A 202 -3.39 20.60 -2.18
CA ARG A 202 -3.22 21.31 -0.91
C ARG A 202 -1.76 21.34 -0.44
N PHE A 203 -1.13 20.19 -0.26
CA PHE A 203 0.21 20.13 0.36
C PHE A 203 1.32 20.65 -0.57
N GLU A 204 1.27 20.31 -1.85
CA GLU A 204 2.29 20.74 -2.82
C GLU A 204 1.99 22.15 -3.34
N GLY A 205 0.74 22.42 -3.72
CA GLY A 205 0.34 23.70 -4.30
C GLY A 205 0.23 24.81 -3.27
N GLU A 206 -0.53 24.59 -2.20
CA GLU A 206 -0.70 25.63 -1.19
C GLU A 206 0.51 25.72 -0.27
N TYR A 207 0.94 24.62 0.35
CA TYR A 207 2.01 24.66 1.37
C TYR A 207 3.43 24.59 0.78
N GLY A 208 3.57 24.35 -0.53
CA GLY A 208 4.88 24.27 -1.19
C GLY A 208 5.73 23.10 -0.70
N MET A 209 5.09 22.02 -0.23
CA MET A 209 5.79 20.83 0.24
C MET A 209 6.25 19.99 -0.96
N VAL A 210 7.41 19.36 -0.84
CA VAL A 210 7.78 18.22 -1.69
C VAL A 210 7.30 16.96 -0.99
N THR A 211 6.56 16.12 -1.70
CA THR A 211 5.94 14.94 -1.10
C THR A 211 6.28 13.62 -1.78
N THR A 212 6.19 12.55 -1.00
CA THR A 212 6.21 11.17 -1.49
C THR A 212 5.20 10.34 -0.72
N SER A 213 4.64 9.31 -1.36
CA SER A 213 3.88 8.25 -0.71
C SER A 213 4.65 6.95 -0.83
N ALA A 214 4.83 6.23 0.28
CA ALA A 214 5.44 4.91 0.30
C ALA A 214 4.42 3.82 0.66
N TYR A 215 4.44 2.78 -0.16
CA TYR A 215 3.69 1.55 0.02
C TYR A 215 4.54 0.51 0.73
N GLY A 216 3.96 -0.20 1.69
CA GLY A 216 4.66 -1.25 2.44
C GLY A 216 3.74 -2.05 3.34
N THR A 217 4.27 -3.15 3.86
CA THR A 217 3.61 -4.00 4.85
C THR A 217 4.54 -4.23 6.04
N ALA A 218 4.01 -4.67 7.18
CA ALA A 218 4.83 -4.94 8.37
C ALA A 218 5.93 -5.99 8.11
N ASP A 219 5.61 -7.03 7.35
CA ASP A 219 6.48 -8.18 7.05
C ASP A 219 7.58 -7.82 6.04
N LEU A 220 7.25 -7.01 5.03
CA LEU A 220 8.15 -6.71 3.91
C LEU A 220 8.92 -5.39 4.10
N GLY A 221 8.42 -4.48 4.93
CA GLY A 221 8.85 -3.08 4.99
C GLY A 221 8.31 -2.28 3.79
N PHE A 222 9.04 -1.24 3.37
CA PHE A 222 8.69 -0.47 2.17
C PHE A 222 8.94 -1.28 0.91
N ILE A 223 7.89 -1.39 0.08
CA ILE A 223 7.88 -2.13 -1.18
C ILE A 223 8.04 -1.16 -2.35
N ALA A 224 7.40 0.02 -2.29
CA ALA A 224 7.44 0.99 -3.39
C ALA A 224 7.21 2.42 -2.89
N TYR A 225 7.58 3.43 -3.68
CA TYR A 225 7.40 4.84 -3.33
C TYR A 225 7.19 5.73 -4.56
N THR A 226 6.46 6.83 -4.40
CA THR A 226 6.25 7.81 -5.49
C THR A 226 7.43 8.76 -5.60
N LYS A 227 7.70 9.26 -6.81
CA LYS A 227 8.72 10.29 -7.06
C LYS A 227 8.11 11.45 -7.85
N ALA A 228 8.56 12.67 -7.56
CA ALA A 228 8.11 13.84 -8.30
C ALA A 228 8.38 13.66 -9.81
N GLY A 229 7.37 13.93 -10.64
CA GLY A 229 7.45 13.75 -12.10
C GLY A 229 7.27 12.31 -12.58
N VAL A 230 7.12 11.33 -11.69
CA VAL A 230 6.89 9.92 -12.04
C VAL A 230 5.46 9.54 -11.68
N THR A 231 4.74 8.92 -12.62
CA THR A 231 3.38 8.40 -12.35
C THR A 231 3.47 7.07 -11.61
N GLY A 232 2.65 6.83 -10.59
CA GLY A 232 2.70 5.58 -9.82
C GLY A 232 3.88 5.50 -8.85
N PHE A 233 4.37 4.29 -8.59
CA PHE A 233 5.38 4.00 -7.56
C PHE A 233 6.57 3.24 -8.14
N CYS A 234 7.78 3.71 -7.85
CA CYS A 234 9.00 2.95 -8.07
C CYS A 234 9.14 1.87 -6.98
N VAL A 235 9.32 0.62 -7.37
CA VAL A 235 9.55 -0.51 -6.46
C VAL A 235 10.95 -0.39 -5.86
N VAL A 236 11.10 -0.60 -4.56
CA VAL A 236 12.39 -0.55 -3.87
C VAL A 236 13.27 -1.73 -4.30
N GLY A 237 14.53 -1.47 -4.62
CA GLY A 237 15.51 -2.50 -5.02
C GLY A 237 15.74 -3.67 -4.06
N THR A 238 15.18 -3.69 -2.85
CA THR A 238 15.18 -4.87 -1.95
C THR A 238 14.12 -5.90 -2.30
N HIS A 239 13.25 -5.63 -3.28
CA HIS A 239 12.11 -6.47 -3.60
C HIS A 239 12.03 -6.73 -5.11
N TYR A 240 11.42 -7.87 -5.43
CA TYR A 240 10.92 -8.19 -6.76
C TYR A 240 9.41 -8.39 -6.65
N VAL A 241 8.67 -7.75 -7.54
CA VAL A 241 7.20 -7.71 -7.51
C VAL A 241 6.64 -8.46 -8.70
N GLU A 242 5.63 -9.28 -8.46
CA GLU A 242 4.78 -9.90 -9.47
C GLU A 242 3.35 -9.36 -9.29
N ILE A 243 2.59 -9.31 -10.37
CA ILE A 243 1.13 -9.16 -10.29
C ILE A 243 0.54 -10.51 -10.68
N VAL A 244 -0.31 -11.06 -9.83
CA VAL A 244 -0.90 -12.38 -10.05
C VAL A 244 -2.41 -12.34 -10.05
N ASP A 245 -3.02 -13.30 -10.72
CA ASP A 245 -4.42 -13.61 -10.51
C ASP A 245 -4.57 -14.24 -9.11
N PRO A 246 -5.41 -13.69 -8.21
CA PRO A 246 -5.51 -14.14 -6.82
C PRO A 246 -6.16 -15.52 -6.66
N GLU A 247 -6.90 -16.01 -7.66
CA GLU A 247 -7.51 -17.34 -7.63
C GLU A 247 -6.52 -18.42 -8.06
N THR A 248 -5.71 -18.14 -9.08
CA THR A 248 -4.81 -19.13 -9.70
C THR A 248 -3.37 -19.01 -9.25
N GLY A 249 -2.96 -17.86 -8.71
CA GLY A 249 -1.56 -17.54 -8.41
C GLY A 249 -0.68 -17.36 -9.65
N SER A 250 -1.25 -17.33 -10.86
CA SER A 250 -0.50 -17.15 -12.11
C SER A 250 -0.16 -15.68 -12.36
N VAL A 251 1.03 -15.41 -12.87
CA VAL A 251 1.45 -14.03 -13.22
C VAL A 251 0.56 -13.50 -14.35
N VAL A 252 0.10 -12.26 -14.22
CA VAL A 252 -0.66 -11.56 -15.27
C VAL A 252 0.26 -10.65 -16.08
N GLU A 253 -0.12 -10.40 -17.34
CA GLU A 253 0.62 -9.50 -18.23
C GLU A 253 0.73 -8.08 -17.63
N PRO A 254 1.89 -7.40 -17.79
CA PRO A 254 2.05 -6.02 -17.37
C PRO A 254 0.92 -5.10 -17.88
N GLY A 255 0.49 -4.16 -17.03
CA GLY A 255 -0.64 -3.28 -17.28
C GLY A 255 -1.99 -3.84 -16.81
N ASN A 256 -2.11 -5.15 -16.61
CA ASN A 256 -3.32 -5.75 -16.04
C ASN A 256 -3.28 -5.71 -14.50
N ALA A 257 -4.46 -5.54 -13.91
CA ALA A 257 -4.63 -5.53 -12.47
C ALA A 257 -4.64 -6.96 -11.91
N GLY A 258 -4.07 -7.12 -10.72
CA GLY A 258 -4.08 -8.36 -9.95
C GLY A 258 -3.49 -8.14 -8.56
N GLU A 259 -3.30 -9.21 -7.80
CA GLU A 259 -2.68 -9.14 -6.48
C GLU A 259 -1.18 -8.86 -6.59
N ILE A 260 -0.70 -7.94 -5.76
CA ILE A 260 0.72 -7.63 -5.59
C ILE A 260 1.34 -8.75 -4.77
N VAL A 261 2.20 -9.52 -5.42
CA VAL A 261 3.00 -10.60 -4.82
C VAL A 261 4.45 -10.16 -4.77
N VAL A 262 5.10 -10.35 -3.63
CA VAL A 262 6.44 -9.82 -3.39
C VAL A 262 7.40 -10.92 -2.99
N THR A 263 8.58 -10.89 -3.61
CA THR A 263 9.76 -11.65 -3.18
C THR A 263 10.79 -10.67 -2.62
N THR A 264 11.13 -10.79 -1.33
CA THR A 264 12.16 -9.94 -0.71
C THR A 264 13.54 -10.57 -0.82
N PHE A 265 14.55 -9.77 -1.15
CA PHE A 265 15.94 -10.23 -1.21
C PHE A 265 16.64 -10.33 0.15
N LYS A 266 15.89 -10.11 1.25
CA LYS A 266 16.38 -10.30 2.61
C LYS A 266 16.56 -11.79 2.91
N LYS A 267 17.81 -12.21 3.12
CA LYS A 267 18.12 -13.62 3.44
C LYS A 267 17.65 -14.04 4.84
N SER A 268 17.56 -13.11 5.80
CA SER A 268 17.25 -13.37 7.22
C SER A 268 15.78 -13.74 7.48
N TYR A 269 14.86 -13.18 6.71
CA TYR A 269 13.42 -13.50 6.74
C TYR A 269 12.91 -13.56 5.29
N PRO A 270 13.27 -14.62 4.54
CA PRO A 270 12.97 -14.75 3.11
C PRO A 270 11.49 -15.05 2.90
N LEU A 271 10.76 -14.03 2.50
CA LEU A 271 9.40 -14.15 1.98
C LEU A 271 9.47 -14.22 0.46
N ILE A 272 9.18 -15.38 -0.11
CA ILE A 272 9.20 -15.66 -1.56
C ILE A 272 7.77 -15.83 -2.03
N ARG A 273 7.40 -15.11 -3.10
CA ARG A 273 6.02 -15.02 -3.61
C ARG A 273 4.98 -14.83 -2.51
N PHE A 274 5.22 -13.83 -1.67
CA PHE A 274 4.34 -13.47 -0.57
C PHE A 274 3.21 -12.56 -1.05
N GLY A 275 1.97 -13.05 -0.98
CA GLY A 275 0.77 -12.31 -1.37
C GLY A 275 0.40 -11.27 -0.32
N THR A 276 0.44 -10.00 -0.72
CA THR A 276 0.19 -8.86 0.18
C THR A 276 -1.29 -8.70 0.54
N GLY A 277 -2.18 -9.32 -0.25
CA GLY A 277 -3.61 -9.04 -0.22
C GLY A 277 -3.98 -7.66 -0.79
N ASP A 278 -3.03 -6.92 -1.36
CA ASP A 278 -3.27 -5.64 -2.04
C ASP A 278 -3.23 -5.82 -3.56
N LEU A 279 -3.91 -4.93 -4.29
CA LEU A 279 -4.03 -5.00 -5.73
C LEU A 279 -3.27 -3.87 -6.40
N GLY A 280 -2.72 -4.16 -7.57
CA GLY A 280 -2.01 -3.20 -8.38
C GLY A 280 -1.80 -3.71 -9.80
N ALA A 281 -1.05 -2.94 -10.58
CA ALA A 281 -0.57 -3.34 -11.89
C ALA A 281 0.87 -2.87 -12.06
N LEU A 282 1.70 -3.67 -12.70
CA LEU A 282 3.04 -3.25 -13.11
C LEU A 282 2.98 -2.47 -14.42
N ALA A 283 3.83 -1.46 -14.56
CA ALA A 283 4.02 -0.77 -15.82
C ALA A 283 4.67 -1.71 -16.85
N PRO A 284 4.16 -1.80 -18.09
CA PRO A 284 4.83 -2.54 -19.17
C PRO A 284 6.24 -2.03 -19.45
N GLN A 285 6.46 -0.73 -19.27
CA GLN A 285 7.75 -0.07 -19.37
C GLN A 285 7.91 0.85 -18.17
N PRO A 286 8.77 0.49 -17.19
CA PRO A 286 9.06 1.35 -16.07
C PRO A 286 9.67 2.69 -16.50
N ASP A 287 9.31 3.76 -15.79
CA ASP A 287 9.90 5.08 -15.96
C ASP A 287 11.42 5.03 -15.69
N PRO A 288 12.27 5.60 -16.56
CA PRO A 288 13.73 5.64 -16.35
C PRO A 288 14.13 6.28 -15.02
N ASN A 289 13.31 7.16 -14.45
CA ASN A 289 13.55 7.81 -13.16
C ASN A 289 13.29 6.91 -11.95
N CYS A 290 12.72 5.71 -12.16
CA CYS A 290 12.72 4.62 -11.19
C CYS A 290 14.04 3.81 -11.24
N GLU A 291 15.09 4.34 -11.86
CA GLU A 291 16.44 3.74 -11.90
C GLU A 291 16.47 2.35 -12.57
N GLY A 292 15.51 2.10 -13.47
CA GLY A 292 15.33 0.82 -14.14
C GLY A 292 14.73 -0.28 -13.27
N GLU A 293 14.28 0.05 -12.05
CA GLU A 293 13.53 -0.84 -11.17
C GLU A 293 12.08 -1.01 -11.66
N GLN A 294 11.37 -2.00 -11.12
CA GLN A 294 9.95 -2.20 -11.45
C GLN A 294 9.12 -0.99 -11.02
N GLN A 295 8.01 -0.75 -11.70
CA GLN A 295 7.11 0.36 -11.39
C GLN A 295 5.68 -0.14 -11.26
N LEU A 296 5.03 0.16 -10.13
CA LEU A 296 3.59 -0.04 -9.95
C LEU A 296 2.84 1.17 -10.49
N LEU A 297 1.82 0.95 -11.32
CA LEU A 297 0.95 2.01 -11.84
C LEU A 297 0.07 2.65 -10.75
N GLY A 298 -0.24 1.89 -9.70
CA GLY A 298 -1.01 2.35 -8.56
C GLY A 298 -1.43 1.21 -7.63
N LEU A 299 -2.09 1.58 -6.53
CA LEU A 299 -2.69 0.66 -5.57
C LEU A 299 -4.21 0.70 -5.72
N PHE A 300 -4.82 -0.43 -6.05
CA PHE A 300 -6.23 -0.52 -6.46
C PHE A 300 -7.15 -1.11 -5.37
N GLY A 301 -6.64 -1.27 -4.16
CA GLY A 301 -7.41 -1.73 -3.00
C GLY A 301 -6.91 -3.09 -2.52
N ARG A 302 -7.75 -3.79 -1.75
CA ARG A 302 -7.46 -5.13 -1.22
C ARG A 302 -8.06 -6.20 -2.14
N SER A 303 -7.35 -7.30 -2.34
CA SER A 303 -7.84 -8.46 -3.10
C SER A 303 -9.08 -9.08 -2.45
N GLY A 304 -9.14 -9.13 -1.12
CA GLY A 304 -10.31 -9.60 -0.36
C GLY A 304 -11.54 -8.67 -0.38
N ASP A 305 -11.39 -7.42 -0.82
CA ASP A 305 -12.49 -6.46 -0.97
C ASP A 305 -12.95 -6.34 -2.44
N ALA A 306 -12.26 -7.00 -3.36
CA ALA A 306 -12.63 -7.10 -4.76
C ALA A 306 -13.84 -8.02 -4.95
N ILE A 307 -14.76 -7.64 -5.82
CA ILE A 307 -15.86 -8.53 -6.22
C ILE A 307 -15.70 -8.84 -7.70
N LYS A 308 -15.60 -10.13 -8.04
CA LYS A 308 -15.57 -10.59 -9.43
C LYS A 308 -16.98 -10.53 -10.02
N VAL A 309 -17.13 -9.75 -11.07
CA VAL A 309 -18.38 -9.48 -11.78
C VAL A 309 -18.15 -9.65 -13.27
N ARG A 310 -18.89 -10.57 -13.92
CA ARG A 310 -18.78 -10.79 -15.37
C ARG A 310 -17.33 -11.00 -15.86
N GLY A 311 -16.51 -11.67 -15.07
CA GLY A 311 -15.09 -11.94 -15.39
C GLY A 311 -14.12 -10.78 -15.13
N MET A 312 -14.61 -9.63 -14.69
CA MET A 312 -13.80 -8.47 -14.27
C MET A 312 -13.81 -8.35 -12.74
N PHE A 313 -12.76 -7.79 -12.15
CA PHE A 313 -12.79 -7.40 -10.74
C PHE A 313 -13.23 -5.95 -10.58
N LEU A 314 -14.26 -5.72 -9.76
CA LEU A 314 -14.67 -4.39 -9.32
C LEU A 314 -14.12 -4.14 -7.91
N HIS A 315 -13.26 -3.14 -7.79
CA HIS A 315 -12.58 -2.80 -6.55
C HIS A 315 -13.15 -1.52 -5.91
N PRO A 316 -13.21 -1.44 -4.56
CA PRO A 316 -13.56 -0.21 -3.85
C PRO A 316 -12.78 1.01 -4.35
N ASN A 317 -11.46 0.91 -4.51
CA ASN A 317 -10.68 2.06 -4.94
C ASN A 317 -10.94 2.45 -6.39
N GLN A 318 -11.36 1.53 -7.27
CA GLN A 318 -11.78 1.91 -8.63
C GLN A 318 -13.07 2.72 -8.58
N VAL A 319 -14.02 2.34 -7.70
CA VAL A 319 -15.23 3.14 -7.45
C VAL A 319 -14.85 4.49 -6.87
N THR A 320 -14.05 4.54 -5.80
CA THR A 320 -13.60 5.80 -5.20
C THR A 320 -12.86 6.69 -6.20
N ALA A 321 -11.92 6.14 -6.98
CA ALA A 321 -11.17 6.88 -7.98
C ALA A 321 -12.07 7.39 -9.12
N ALA A 322 -13.02 6.59 -9.58
CA ALA A 322 -14.00 7.02 -10.59
C ALA A 322 -14.87 8.17 -10.07
N MET A 323 -15.37 8.05 -8.84
CA MET A 323 -16.25 9.06 -8.25
C MET A 323 -15.49 10.34 -7.90
N SER A 324 -14.20 10.25 -7.56
CA SER A 324 -13.37 11.44 -7.31
C SER A 324 -13.23 12.36 -8.53
N ARG A 325 -13.58 11.88 -9.74
CA ARG A 325 -13.62 12.69 -10.98
C ARG A 325 -14.96 13.37 -11.23
N ILE A 326 -15.94 13.18 -10.36
CA ILE A 326 -17.30 13.72 -10.49
C ILE A 326 -17.54 14.61 -9.25
N PRO A 327 -17.27 15.92 -9.34
CA PRO A 327 -17.33 16.84 -8.19
C PRO A 327 -18.68 16.84 -7.45
N GLU A 328 -19.76 16.54 -8.17
CA GLU A 328 -21.12 16.45 -7.67
C GLU A 328 -21.31 15.28 -6.69
N VAL A 329 -20.44 14.27 -6.72
CA VAL A 329 -20.55 13.06 -5.90
C VAL A 329 -19.89 13.25 -4.53
N LYS A 330 -20.67 13.02 -3.49
CA LYS A 330 -20.22 13.02 -2.09
C LYS A 330 -19.78 11.63 -1.64
N HIS A 331 -20.67 10.65 -1.79
CA HIS A 331 -20.41 9.24 -1.47
C HIS A 331 -20.96 8.35 -2.58
N ALA A 332 -20.39 7.15 -2.73
CA ALA A 332 -20.92 6.16 -3.64
C ALA A 332 -20.71 4.74 -3.10
N GLN A 333 -21.61 3.84 -3.50
CA GLN A 333 -21.51 2.42 -3.22
C GLN A 333 -21.93 1.64 -4.46
N ALA A 334 -21.07 0.74 -4.93
CA ALA A 334 -21.42 -0.24 -5.95
C ALA A 334 -22.04 -1.47 -5.28
N VAL A 335 -23.20 -1.88 -5.76
CA VAL A 335 -23.93 -3.06 -5.29
C VAL A 335 -24.10 -4.01 -6.47
N ILE A 336 -23.67 -5.26 -6.28
CA ILE A 336 -23.76 -6.31 -7.29
C ILE A 336 -24.91 -7.22 -6.90
N THR A 337 -25.92 -7.32 -7.75
CA THR A 337 -27.04 -8.27 -7.59
C THR A 337 -27.01 -9.30 -8.71
N ARG A 338 -27.89 -10.30 -8.62
CA ARG A 338 -28.10 -11.27 -9.69
C ARG A 338 -29.57 -11.30 -10.05
N GLU A 339 -29.89 -11.03 -11.30
CA GLU A 339 -31.25 -11.00 -11.85
C GLU A 339 -31.25 -11.86 -13.12
N ASP A 340 -32.19 -12.80 -13.24
CA ASP A 340 -32.33 -13.72 -14.38
C ASP A 340 -31.01 -14.38 -14.81
N ASN A 341 -30.27 -14.91 -13.83
CA ASN A 341 -28.93 -15.53 -13.98
C ASN A 341 -27.81 -14.60 -14.47
N ARG A 342 -28.05 -13.30 -14.57
CA ARG A 342 -27.07 -12.29 -14.98
C ARG A 342 -26.66 -11.42 -13.78
N ASP A 343 -25.36 -11.22 -13.61
CA ASP A 343 -24.84 -10.22 -12.65
C ASP A 343 -25.31 -8.82 -13.06
N VAL A 344 -25.82 -8.00 -12.15
CA VAL A 344 -26.24 -6.60 -12.37
C VAL A 344 -25.41 -5.69 -11.47
N VAL A 345 -24.86 -4.62 -12.03
CA VAL A 345 -24.04 -3.63 -11.32
C VAL A 345 -24.84 -2.34 -11.16
N THR A 346 -25.21 -2.03 -9.92
CA THR A 346 -25.88 -0.79 -9.55
C THR A 346 -24.93 0.10 -8.75
N VAL A 347 -24.77 1.36 -9.13
CA VAL A 347 -23.98 2.33 -8.37
C VAL A 347 -24.93 3.32 -7.71
N ASN A 348 -25.03 3.22 -6.38
CA ASN A 348 -25.74 4.19 -5.56
C ASN A 348 -24.83 5.39 -5.32
N VAL A 349 -25.36 6.60 -5.47
CA VAL A 349 -24.59 7.85 -5.39
C VAL A 349 -25.34 8.84 -4.50
N GLU A 350 -24.64 9.37 -3.50
CA GLU A 350 -25.08 10.56 -2.77
C GLU A 350 -24.43 11.79 -3.39
N LEU A 351 -25.24 12.81 -3.68
CA LEU A 351 -24.75 14.07 -4.21
C LEU A 351 -24.38 15.04 -3.10
N GLN A 352 -23.50 15.98 -3.43
CA GLN A 352 -23.23 17.12 -2.58
C GLN A 352 -24.51 17.97 -2.40
N PRO A 353 -24.75 18.60 -1.24
CA PRO A 353 -25.97 19.36 -0.98
C PRO A 353 -26.23 20.50 -1.98
N ASP A 354 -25.17 21.13 -2.49
CA ASP A 354 -25.18 22.21 -3.48
C ASP A 354 -25.40 21.72 -4.92
N HIS A 355 -25.38 20.40 -5.14
CA HIS A 355 -25.60 19.75 -6.44
C HIS A 355 -26.86 18.88 -6.45
N ALA A 356 -27.83 19.16 -5.57
CA ALA A 356 -29.08 18.42 -5.49
C ALA A 356 -29.80 18.40 -6.85
N GLY A 357 -30.08 17.19 -7.36
CA GLY A 357 -30.77 16.98 -8.64
C GLY A 357 -29.86 16.92 -9.88
N ALA A 358 -28.54 16.95 -9.73
CA ALA A 358 -27.61 16.72 -10.84
C ALA A 358 -27.75 15.29 -11.39
N ASP A 359 -27.78 15.16 -12.72
CA ASP A 359 -27.69 13.84 -13.38
C ASP A 359 -26.22 13.48 -13.61
N VAL A 360 -25.72 12.56 -12.80
CA VAL A 360 -24.34 12.05 -12.85
C VAL A 360 -24.24 10.70 -13.59
N SER A 361 -25.34 10.18 -14.13
CA SER A 361 -25.44 8.79 -14.58
C SER A 361 -24.43 8.42 -15.67
N GLU A 362 -24.32 9.26 -16.71
CA GLU A 362 -23.39 9.03 -17.82
C GLU A 362 -21.93 9.16 -17.39
N ALA A 363 -21.61 10.14 -16.54
CA ALA A 363 -20.25 10.31 -16.01
C ALA A 363 -19.81 9.11 -15.16
N VAL A 364 -20.68 8.65 -14.25
CA VAL A 364 -20.44 7.45 -13.42
C VAL A 364 -20.17 6.23 -14.30
N LYS A 365 -21.04 5.97 -15.28
CA LYS A 365 -20.89 4.85 -16.23
C LYS A 365 -19.58 4.94 -17.01
N ALA A 366 -19.25 6.11 -17.56
CA ALA A 366 -18.05 6.31 -18.37
C ALA A 366 -16.77 6.10 -17.55
N TYR A 367 -16.66 6.71 -16.36
CA TYR A 367 -15.47 6.59 -15.55
C TYR A 367 -15.27 5.19 -15.01
N LEU A 368 -16.32 4.52 -14.51
CA LEU A 368 -16.20 3.14 -14.06
C LEU A 368 -15.90 2.16 -15.20
N GLN A 369 -16.51 2.33 -16.38
CA GLN A 369 -16.16 1.56 -17.56
C GLN A 369 -14.69 1.75 -17.95
N SER A 370 -14.17 2.98 -17.82
CA SER A 370 -12.77 3.25 -18.13
C SER A 370 -11.80 2.59 -17.14
N MET A 371 -12.11 2.63 -15.84
CA MET A 371 -11.20 2.21 -14.76
C MET A 371 -11.30 0.73 -14.41
N ALA A 372 -12.51 0.18 -14.43
CA ALA A 372 -12.78 -1.21 -14.06
C ALA A 372 -13.06 -2.10 -15.28
N ARG A 373 -13.08 -1.55 -16.50
CA ARG A 373 -13.52 -2.23 -17.74
C ARG A 373 -14.88 -2.93 -17.59
N LEU A 374 -15.68 -2.50 -16.63
CA LEU A 374 -16.94 -3.10 -16.25
C LEU A 374 -18.09 -2.15 -16.56
N ARG A 375 -19.10 -2.66 -17.25
CA ARG A 375 -20.31 -1.90 -17.57
C ARG A 375 -21.22 -1.82 -16.35
N VAL A 376 -21.52 -0.59 -15.92
CA VAL A 376 -22.54 -0.27 -14.92
C VAL A 376 -23.92 -0.34 -15.58
N ASP A 377 -24.85 -1.09 -14.98
CA ASP A 377 -26.21 -1.23 -15.49
C ASP A 377 -27.08 -0.07 -15.01
N ASN A 378 -27.04 0.21 -13.72
CA ASN A 378 -27.88 1.22 -13.07
C ASN A 378 -27.04 2.24 -12.29
N VAL A 379 -27.46 3.50 -12.31
CA VAL A 379 -26.98 4.54 -11.41
C VAL A 379 -28.19 5.08 -10.67
N VAL A 380 -28.12 5.08 -9.33
CA VAL A 380 -29.24 5.50 -8.49
C VAL A 380 -28.75 6.62 -7.58
N VAL A 381 -29.33 7.80 -7.72
CA VAL A 381 -29.11 8.89 -6.77
C VAL A 381 -29.94 8.60 -5.53
N VAL A 382 -29.28 8.50 -4.38
CA VAL A 382 -29.92 8.24 -3.08
C VAL A 382 -29.85 9.48 -2.18
N ASP A 383 -30.75 9.55 -1.21
CA ASP A 383 -30.77 10.64 -0.23
C ASP A 383 -29.48 10.65 0.61
N SER A 384 -29.08 11.84 1.06
CA SER A 384 -27.90 12.03 1.92
C SER A 384 -28.01 11.22 3.22
N GLY A 385 -27.00 10.41 3.53
CA GLY A 385 -26.94 9.55 4.72
C GLY A 385 -27.46 8.12 4.52
N VAL A 386 -27.89 7.75 3.32
CA VAL A 386 -28.26 6.36 2.97
C VAL A 386 -27.03 5.46 2.82
N ILE A 387 -25.95 6.01 2.26
CA ILE A 387 -24.65 5.35 2.13
C ILE A 387 -23.88 5.59 3.42
N ASP A 388 -23.82 4.54 4.24
CA ASP A 388 -22.97 4.54 5.42
C ASP A 388 -21.49 4.45 4.98
N PRO A 389 -20.67 5.50 5.20
CA PRO A 389 -19.27 5.52 4.78
C PRO A 389 -18.40 4.51 5.54
N THR A 390 -18.92 3.90 6.61
CA THR A 390 -18.24 2.81 7.33
C THR A 390 -18.48 1.42 6.71
N GLN A 391 -19.44 1.30 5.78
CA GLN A 391 -19.70 0.06 5.05
C GLN A 391 -18.83 -0.07 3.80
N ARG A 392 -18.75 -1.29 3.26
CA ARG A 392 -17.98 -1.57 2.05
C ARG A 392 -18.48 -0.73 0.87
N THR A 393 -17.55 -0.10 0.17
CA THR A 393 -17.80 0.66 -1.07
C THR A 393 -18.27 -0.23 -2.22
N VAL A 394 -17.86 -1.50 -2.24
CA VAL A 394 -18.38 -2.52 -3.17
C VAL A 394 -19.00 -3.62 -2.34
N ARG A 395 -20.27 -3.92 -2.62
CA ARG A 395 -21.06 -4.90 -1.89
C ARG A 395 -21.57 -5.98 -2.83
N ASP A 396 -21.25 -7.23 -2.51
CA ASP A 396 -21.81 -8.39 -3.19
C ASP A 396 -23.14 -8.75 -2.51
N ALA A 397 -24.24 -8.54 -3.23
CA ALA A 397 -25.60 -8.86 -2.81
C ALA A 397 -26.22 -9.94 -3.69
N ARG A 398 -25.40 -10.68 -4.47
CA ARG A 398 -25.87 -11.80 -5.29
C ARG A 398 -26.38 -12.92 -4.39
N LYS A 399 -27.56 -13.44 -4.74
CA LYS A 399 -28.12 -14.66 -4.16
C LYS A 399 -27.96 -15.78 -5.18
N TRP A 400 -27.48 -16.91 -4.70
CA TRP A 400 -27.28 -18.13 -5.48
C TRP A 400 -28.33 -19.10 -4.97
N GLU A 401 -29.47 -19.18 -5.66
CA GLU A 401 -30.46 -20.24 -5.43
C GLU A 401 -30.03 -21.55 -6.09
#